data_AF-A0A023FDX2-F1
#
_entry.id   AF-A0A023FDX2-F1
#
_cell.length_a   1.000
_cell.length_b   1.000
_cell.length_c   1.000
_cell.angle_alpha   90.00
_cell.angle_beta   90.00
_cell.angle_gamma   90.00
#
_symmetry.space_group_name_H-M   'P 1'
#
loop_
_entity.id
_entity.type
_entity.pdbx_description
1 polymer ?
#
loop_
_entity_poly.entity_id
_entity_poly.type
_entity_poly.pdbx_seq_one_letter_code
_entity_poly.pdbx_strand_id
1 'polypeptide(L)'
;MIILLISACRATYCFAVAENTLTIWQNPTNLSKYQLAWNTLNKSREDIYYQVTATSLMSDIIYPTYYRPEFAQVKCWSVQYLNQNAERQTASRKYSYGLTAQSQQNEV
;
A
#
# COMPACT_ATOMS: atom_id res chain seq x y z
N MET A 1 -22.27 -46.64 -50.50
CA MET A 1 -21.20 -45.99 -49.72
C MET A 1 -21.47 -44.49 -49.76
N ILE A 2 -22.14 -43.96 -48.73
CA ILE A 2 -22.52 -42.55 -48.62
C ILE A 2 -21.83 -42.01 -47.37
N ILE A 3 -20.91 -41.08 -47.57
CA ILE A 3 -20.07 -40.48 -46.52
C ILE A 3 -20.93 -39.42 -45.81
N LEU A 4 -21.30 -39.70 -44.56
CA LEU A 4 -21.89 -38.72 -43.65
C LEU A 4 -20.80 -37.78 -43.13
N LEU A 5 -20.72 -36.58 -43.71
CA LEU A 5 -19.93 -35.47 -43.19
C LEU A 5 -20.65 -34.87 -41.97
N ILE A 6 -20.26 -35.31 -40.77
CA ILE A 6 -20.68 -34.69 -39.51
C ILE A 6 -19.90 -33.38 -39.38
N SER A 7 -20.55 -32.26 -39.74
CA SER A 7 -20.04 -30.92 -39.44
C SER A 7 -20.13 -30.70 -37.93
N ALA A 8 -19.05 -31.02 -37.23
CA ALA A 8 -18.88 -30.71 -35.82
C ALA A 8 -18.67 -29.20 -35.69
N CYS A 9 -19.76 -28.46 -35.46
CA CYS A 9 -19.73 -27.08 -35.03
C CYS A 9 -19.08 -27.03 -33.63
N ARG A 10 -17.75 -26.96 -33.58
CA ARG A 10 -17.01 -26.66 -32.35
C ARG A 10 -17.25 -25.19 -32.03
N ALA A 11 -18.36 -24.89 -31.37
CA ALA A 11 -18.47 -23.64 -30.63
C ALA A 11 -17.49 -23.72 -29.46
N THR A 12 -16.24 -23.31 -29.70
CA THR A 12 -15.33 -22.93 -28.62
C THR A 12 -15.93 -21.70 -27.98
N TYR A 13 -16.68 -21.90 -26.90
CA TYR A 13 -17.10 -20.82 -26.02
C TYR A 13 -15.85 -20.26 -25.35
N CYS A 14 -15.17 -19.33 -26.01
CA CYS A 14 -14.16 -18.50 -25.39
C CYS A 14 -14.90 -17.53 -24.46
N PHE A 15 -15.06 -17.91 -23.19
CA PHE A 15 -15.41 -16.95 -22.17
C PHE A 15 -14.19 -16.04 -21.99
N ALA A 16 -14.26 -14.82 -22.53
CA ALA A 16 -13.39 -13.75 -22.09
C ALA A 16 -13.76 -13.48 -20.62
N VAL A 17 -13.05 -14.11 -19.68
CA VAL A 17 -13.08 -13.70 -18.29
C VAL A 17 -12.53 -12.28 -18.29
N ALA A 18 -13.40 -11.30 -18.06
CA ALA A 18 -12.96 -9.94 -17.83
C ALA A 18 -11.93 -9.99 -16.70
N GLU A 19 -10.69 -9.64 -17.03
CA GLU A 19 -9.59 -9.63 -16.08
C GLU A 19 -9.97 -8.63 -14.98
N ASN A 20 -10.44 -9.16 -13.85
CA ASN A 20 -10.83 -8.33 -12.74
C ASN A 20 -9.53 -7.82 -12.12
N THR A 21 -9.18 -6.58 -12.44
CA THR A 21 -7.98 -5.89 -11.95
C THR A 21 -8.04 -5.63 -10.44
N LEU A 22 -9.17 -5.90 -9.80
CA LEU A 22 -9.34 -5.76 -8.36
C LEU A 22 -8.81 -7.00 -7.63
N THR A 23 -7.91 -6.74 -6.68
CA THR A 23 -7.47 -7.76 -5.72
C THR A 23 -8.65 -8.25 -4.88
N ILE A 24 -8.61 -9.50 -4.41
CA ILE A 24 -9.71 -10.11 -3.62
C ILE A 24 -10.12 -9.30 -2.38
N TRP A 25 -9.21 -8.46 -1.87
CA TRP A 25 -9.41 -7.62 -0.70
C TRP A 25 -10.09 -6.28 -1.02
N GLN A 26 -10.18 -5.88 -2.28
CA GLN A 26 -10.92 -4.70 -2.73
C GLN A 26 -12.41 -5.02 -2.84
N ASN A 27 -13.00 -5.46 -1.73
CA ASN A 27 -14.39 -5.89 -1.61
C ASN A 27 -15.12 -5.04 -0.55
N PRO A 28 -15.69 -3.89 -0.93
CA PRO A 28 -16.35 -3.00 0.02
C PRO A 28 -17.62 -3.62 0.64
N THR A 29 -18.26 -4.56 -0.04
CA THR A 29 -19.45 -5.25 0.49
C THR A 29 -19.12 -6.09 1.72
N ASN A 30 -18.03 -6.86 1.69
CA ASN A 30 -17.69 -7.80 2.75
C ASN A 30 -16.63 -7.27 3.73
N LEU A 31 -15.75 -6.36 3.28
CA LEU A 31 -14.56 -5.95 4.04
C LEU A 31 -14.58 -4.48 4.49
N SER A 32 -15.59 -3.69 4.10
CA SER A 32 -15.67 -2.26 4.43
C SER A 32 -15.45 -1.96 5.92
N LYS A 33 -16.03 -2.76 6.82
CA LYS A 33 -15.89 -2.58 8.28
C LYS A 33 -14.43 -2.62 8.78
N TYR A 34 -13.52 -3.26 8.04
CA TYR A 34 -12.09 -3.34 8.37
C TYR A 34 -11.24 -2.32 7.61
N GLN A 35 -11.80 -1.66 6.59
CA GLN A 35 -11.07 -0.83 5.63
C GLN A 35 -11.40 0.67 5.75
N LEU A 36 -12.04 1.06 6.86
CA LEU A 36 -12.33 2.46 7.18
C LEU A 36 -11.05 3.19 7.64
N ALA A 37 -10.36 3.83 6.68
CA ALA A 37 -9.13 4.59 6.94
C ALA A 37 -9.29 5.63 8.06
N TRP A 38 -10.45 6.31 8.12
CA TRP A 38 -10.73 7.31 9.16
C TRP A 38 -10.69 6.73 10.57
N ASN A 39 -11.15 5.49 10.78
CA ASN A 39 -11.13 4.88 12.12
C ASN A 39 -9.70 4.72 12.65
N THR A 40 -8.76 4.37 11.76
CA THR A 40 -7.34 4.24 12.11
C THR A 40 -6.72 5.60 12.38
N LEU A 41 -7.00 6.59 11.52
CA LEU A 41 -6.55 7.98 11.68
C LEU A 41 -7.02 8.61 12.99
N ASN A 42 -8.29 8.40 13.33
CA ASN A 42 -8.92 9.03 14.49
C ASN A 42 -8.39 8.50 15.82
N LYS A 43 -8.03 7.21 15.89
CA LYS A 43 -7.42 6.59 17.08
C LYS A 43 -5.99 7.08 17.38
N SER A 44 -5.25 7.51 16.36
CA SER A 44 -3.83 7.83 16.50
C SER A 44 -3.50 9.11 17.28
N ARG A 45 -4.49 9.82 17.82
CA ARG A 45 -4.22 10.95 18.72
C ARG A 45 -3.47 10.49 19.96
N GLU A 46 -3.84 9.33 20.49
CA GLU A 46 -3.26 8.72 21.69
C GLU A 46 -2.26 7.61 21.34
N ASP A 47 -2.42 6.99 20.17
CA ASP A 47 -1.60 5.87 19.72
C ASP A 47 -0.58 6.25 18.65
N ILE A 48 0.63 5.70 18.79
CA ILE A 48 1.67 5.71 17.75
C ILE A 48 1.68 4.35 17.08
N TYR A 49 1.54 4.33 15.75
CA TYR A 49 1.60 3.10 14.96
C TYR A 49 3.03 2.86 14.50
N TYR A 50 3.54 1.65 14.72
CA TYR A 50 4.88 1.24 14.31
C TYR A 50 4.79 0.22 13.17
N GLN A 51 5.62 0.39 12.15
CA GLN A 51 5.77 -0.62 11.10
C GLN A 51 6.71 -1.72 11.61
N VAL A 52 6.13 -2.85 11.98
CA VAL A 52 6.88 -4.01 12.50
C VAL A 52 7.35 -4.95 11.39
N THR A 53 6.61 -5.01 10.26
CA THR A 53 6.92 -5.92 9.15
C THR A 53 6.53 -5.27 7.83
N ALA A 54 7.33 -5.52 6.79
CA ALA A 54 7.07 -5.10 5.42
C ALA A 54 7.57 -6.16 4.44
N THR A 55 6.94 -6.26 3.28
CA THR A 55 7.32 -7.20 2.20
C THR A 55 8.43 -6.65 1.30
N SER A 56 8.76 -5.37 1.44
CA SER A 56 9.83 -4.69 0.70
C SER A 56 10.48 -3.63 1.58
N LEU A 57 11.76 -3.35 1.32
CA LEU A 57 12.46 -2.25 1.96
C LEU A 57 11.89 -0.93 1.47
N MET A 58 11.46 -0.08 2.41
CA MET A 58 11.10 1.29 2.11
C MET A 58 12.37 2.11 1.89
N SER A 59 12.36 2.93 0.85
CA SER A 59 13.44 3.85 0.53
C SER A 59 12.86 5.25 0.36
N ASP A 60 13.61 6.26 0.76
CA ASP A 60 13.26 7.67 0.59
C ASP A 60 14.49 8.46 0.10
N ILE A 61 14.25 9.64 -0.46
CA ILE A 61 15.31 10.58 -0.81
C ILE A 61 15.52 11.51 0.38
N ILE A 62 16.71 11.46 0.96
CA ILE A 62 17.14 12.37 2.02
C ILE A 62 18.12 13.42 1.49
N TYR A 63 18.23 14.54 2.18
CA TYR A 63 19.17 15.62 1.86
C TYR A 63 20.10 15.86 3.06
N PRO A 64 21.08 14.97 3.30
CA PRO A 64 22.04 15.14 4.40
C PRO A 64 22.86 16.43 4.24
N THR A 65 23.04 16.91 3.00
CA THR A 65 23.56 18.24 2.71
C THR A 65 22.65 18.89 1.66
N TYR A 66 22.45 20.20 1.77
CA TYR A 66 21.65 20.97 0.80
C TYR A 66 22.18 20.71 -0.62
N TYR A 67 21.28 20.36 -1.55
CA TYR A 67 21.55 19.98 -2.95
C TYR A 67 22.19 18.61 -3.24
N ARG A 68 22.43 17.75 -2.24
CA ARG A 68 22.91 16.38 -2.48
C ARG A 68 21.90 15.36 -1.98
N PRO A 69 20.90 14.98 -2.80
CA PRO A 69 19.98 13.91 -2.46
C PRO A 69 20.73 12.58 -2.38
N GLU A 70 20.46 11.79 -1.35
CA GLU A 70 20.90 10.41 -1.21
C GLU A 70 19.66 9.50 -1.11
N PHE A 71 19.68 8.37 -1.81
CA PHE A 71 18.69 7.32 -1.58
C PHE A 71 19.04 6.57 -0.31
N ALA A 72 18.17 6.65 0.70
CA ALA A 72 18.35 5.97 1.96
C ALA A 72 17.23 4.95 2.16
N GLN A 73 17.60 3.77 2.65
CA GLN A 73 16.61 2.88 3.21
C GLN A 73 16.22 3.41 4.59
N VAL A 74 14.94 3.28 4.88
CA VAL A 74 14.34 3.80 6.10
C VAL A 74 13.87 2.63 6.96
N LYS A 75 14.25 2.66 8.24
CA LYS A 75 13.91 1.65 9.25
C LYS A 75 13.16 2.31 10.42
N CYS A 76 12.64 1.50 11.34
CA CYS A 76 12.00 2.00 12.57
C CYS A 76 10.90 3.03 12.31
N TRP A 77 10.05 2.78 11.31
CA TRP A 77 8.97 3.68 10.94
C TRP A 77 7.90 3.75 12.02
N SER A 78 7.53 4.97 12.37
CA SER A 78 6.35 5.25 13.16
C SER A 78 5.55 6.41 12.59
N VAL A 79 4.23 6.34 12.80
CA VAL A 79 3.30 7.39 12.42
C VAL A 79 2.37 7.71 13.57
N GLN A 80 2.18 9.01 13.80
CA GLN A 80 1.15 9.54 14.68
C GLN A 80 0.33 10.56 13.90
N TYR A 81 -0.98 10.56 14.09
CA TYR A 81 -1.86 11.57 13.50
C TYR A 81 -2.34 12.55 14.55
N LEU A 82 -2.26 13.84 14.21
CA LEU A 82 -2.55 14.99 15.06
C LEU A 82 -3.53 15.91 14.35
N ASN A 83 -4.16 16.84 15.07
CA ASN A 83 -5.06 17.85 14.50
C ASN A 83 -6.15 17.25 13.59
N GLN A 84 -6.81 16.18 14.06
CA GLN A 84 -7.89 15.51 13.34
C GLN A 84 -9.05 16.48 13.06
N ASN A 85 -9.57 16.45 11.83
CA ASN A 85 -10.81 17.10 11.43
C ASN A 85 -11.80 16.02 10.97
N ALA A 86 -12.80 15.74 11.81
CA ALA A 86 -13.77 14.67 11.57
C ALA A 86 -14.72 14.97 10.40
N GLU A 87 -15.09 16.24 10.20
CA GLU A 87 -15.98 16.63 9.10
C GLU A 87 -15.31 16.41 7.74
N ARG A 88 -14.01 16.70 7.65
CA ARG A 88 -13.23 16.57 6.41
C ARG A 88 -12.49 15.24 6.30
N GLN A 89 -12.53 14.41 7.36
CA GLN A 89 -11.76 13.18 7.49
C GLN A 89 -10.25 13.38 7.22
N THR A 90 -9.68 14.48 7.73
CA THR A 90 -8.26 14.81 7.55
C THR A 90 -7.52 14.85 8.88
N ALA A 91 -6.19 14.71 8.84
CA ALA A 91 -5.32 14.87 9.99
C ALA A 91 -3.92 15.31 9.54
N SER A 92 -3.19 15.98 10.42
CA SER A 92 -1.75 16.20 10.27
C SER A 92 -1.00 14.91 10.59
N ARG A 93 -0.02 14.56 9.76
CA ARG A 93 0.73 13.31 9.89
C ARG A 93 2.13 13.60 10.38
N LYS A 94 2.49 13.08 11.56
CA LYS A 94 3.84 13.14 12.10
C LYS A 94 4.53 11.79 11.87
N TYR A 95 5.66 11.82 11.17
CA TYR A 95 6.47 10.63 10.90
C TYR A 95 7.77 10.66 11.66
N SER A 96 8.21 9.48 12.10
CA SER A 96 9.57 9.25 12.57
C SER A 96 10.12 8.01 11.88
N TYR A 97 11.39 8.03 11.55
CA TYR A 97 12.11 6.90 10.95
C TYR A 97 13.60 7.02 11.30
N GLY A 98 14.29 5.89 11.29
CA GLY A 98 15.75 5.83 11.28
C GLY A 98 16.28 5.68 9.86
N LEU A 99 17.36 6.38 9.53
CA LEU A 99 18.02 6.29 8.23
C LEU A 99 19.16 5.27 8.28
N THR A 100 19.37 4.56 7.17
CA THR A 100 20.55 3.69 7.01
C THR A 100 21.57 4.24 6.01
N ALA A 101 21.52 5.53 5.71
CA ALA A 101 22.49 6.17 4.82
C ALA A 101 23.92 6.03 5.38
N GLN A 102 24.89 5.67 4.53
CA GLN A 102 26.29 5.49 4.96
C GLN A 102 26.88 6.79 5.52
N SER A 103 26.41 7.95 5.02
CA SER A 103 26.82 9.27 5.48
C SER A 103 26.50 9.56 6.95
N GLN A 104 25.50 8.90 7.54
CA GLN A 104 25.11 9.06 8.95
C GLN A 104 25.50 7.89 9.85
N GLN A 105 26.06 6.82 9.29
CA GLN A 105 26.46 5.64 10.06
C GLN A 105 27.72 5.88 10.92
N ASN A 106 28.44 6.98 10.67
CA ASN A 106 29.62 7.42 11.41
C ASN A 106 29.33 8.56 12.42
N GLU A 107 28.06 8.93 12.65
CA GLU A 107 27.66 9.95 13.63
C GLU A 107 27.12 9.33 14.94
N VAL A 108 27.69 8.19 15.38
CA VAL A 108 27.42 7.57 16.69
C VAL A 108 28.56 7.86 17.66
#